data_AF-A0A497P5A6-F1
#
_entry.id   AF-A0A497P5A6-F1
#
_cell.length_a   1.000
_cell.length_b   1.000
_cell.length_c   1.000
_cell.angle_alpha   90.00
_cell.angle_beta   90.00
_cell.angle_gamma   90.00
#
_symmetry.space_group_name_H-M   'P 1'
#
loop_
_entity.id
_entity.type
_entity.pdbx_description
1 polymer ?
#
loop_
_entity_poly.entity_id
_entity_poly.type
_entity_poly.pdbx_seq_one_letter_code
_entity_poly.pdbx_strand_id
1 'polypeptide(L)'
;MRIAWISPSPLLPTGLGKVTNYLTQGLAKRGFRVFIGNPQYAGQPLEINSVIHYPIVESNHIPRFLRAVKPDVVVVYASHWVPPYNRIAEICQKLNLRTLFYVTVEFSSLSVHFIRPLIGVNFIATPSQYGKKVMVEHGIPEDRILVVPHGVDTRIFRPFEARFEGFDDFFIYGMVARNNLRKEFPVVIRAFAQLPDEVKESSLLYLHTSPVEENITLTGSVRGWNINILTAKYGLIGKVLLPSDADKWWGVPEHELAQIYNALDVYCHASSGEGFGLPVLEAMACGKPVIASNNTAIPEIVGDAGILVPCHEEDIETAEGFTVATTKIKPFSDAMAKLYYDENLRRTLSQRALERAKQFTWKRAIDLIEKAIYLALEHPRLGPEILRFSKPILSDTNQGMFSKYIPRGKGLALDIGSGKLCLAKRVLEEKGYNYVSLDVRSSRRVMVVGDARYLPFRDRAFDFVWCNQVLEHIPTEDQLRVVEEARRVGKHGCIIYPSESLDCYWYDPDHKQISCGVKKISEIKEGFYVLRW
;
A
#
# COMPACT_ATOMS: atom_id res chain seq x y z
N MET A 1 2.70 32.03 -7.41
CA MET A 1 2.08 31.06 -6.49
C MET A 1 3.17 30.22 -5.82
N ARG A 2 3.05 29.97 -4.50
CA ARG A 2 3.96 29.18 -3.66
C ARG A 2 3.37 27.80 -3.43
N ILE A 3 4.13 26.76 -3.76
CA ILE A 3 3.71 25.37 -3.62
C ILE A 3 4.56 24.70 -2.54
N ALA A 4 3.91 24.18 -1.50
CA ALA A 4 4.56 23.26 -0.57
C ALA A 4 4.34 21.83 -1.05
N TRP A 5 5.39 21.14 -1.50
CA TRP A 5 5.35 19.77 -1.99
C TRP A 5 5.91 18.81 -0.95
N ILE A 6 5.09 17.91 -0.41
CA ILE A 6 5.51 16.95 0.61
C ILE A 6 5.51 15.55 0.00
N SER A 7 6.69 14.93 -0.09
CA SER A 7 6.88 13.62 -0.73
C SER A 7 8.16 12.96 -0.23
N PRO A 8 8.41 11.67 -0.56
CA PRO A 8 9.75 11.12 -0.51
C PRO A 8 10.76 11.99 -1.27
N SER A 9 12.01 11.95 -0.81
CA SER A 9 13.11 12.76 -1.32
C SER A 9 13.32 12.57 -2.84
N PRO A 10 13.34 13.66 -3.63
CA PRO A 10 13.79 13.61 -5.03
C PRO A 10 15.31 13.45 -5.18
N LEU A 11 16.05 13.50 -4.06
CA LEU A 11 17.50 13.26 -4.05
C LEU A 11 17.83 11.77 -3.96
N LEU A 12 16.83 10.91 -3.78
CA LEU A 12 17.00 9.46 -3.77
C LEU A 12 16.59 8.88 -5.13
N PRO A 13 17.35 7.93 -5.71
CA PRO A 13 17.04 7.29 -6.99
C PRO A 13 15.91 6.26 -6.86
N THR A 14 14.74 6.74 -6.47
CA THR A 14 13.51 5.95 -6.35
C THR A 14 12.47 6.42 -7.35
N GLY A 15 11.49 5.57 -7.69
CA GLY A 15 10.40 5.97 -8.58
C GLY A 15 9.63 7.20 -8.08
N LEU A 16 9.32 7.27 -6.78
CA LEU A 16 8.64 8.43 -6.19
C LEU A 16 9.54 9.68 -6.22
N GLY A 17 10.82 9.53 -5.88
CA GLY A 17 11.79 10.63 -5.95
C GLY A 17 11.93 11.19 -7.37
N LYS A 18 11.99 10.31 -8.37
CA LYS A 18 12.04 10.68 -9.80
C LYS A 18 10.82 11.50 -10.21
N VAL A 19 9.60 11.05 -9.90
CA VAL A 19 8.37 11.79 -10.21
C VAL A 19 8.36 13.16 -9.54
N THR A 20 8.68 13.21 -8.23
CA THR A 20 8.82 14.49 -7.52
C THR A 20 9.81 15.40 -8.22
N ASN A 21 10.97 14.91 -8.60
CA ASN A 21 12.01 15.70 -9.26
C ASN A 21 11.50 16.32 -10.58
N TYR A 22 10.97 15.50 -11.49
CA TYR A 22 10.50 15.98 -12.80
C TYR A 22 9.32 16.97 -12.67
N LEU A 23 8.35 16.68 -11.81
CA LEU A 23 7.18 17.56 -11.64
C LEU A 23 7.54 18.87 -10.96
N THR A 24 8.32 18.85 -9.88
CA THR A 24 8.67 20.06 -9.13
C THR A 24 9.62 20.97 -9.91
N GLN A 25 10.60 20.42 -10.62
CA GLN A 25 11.44 21.21 -11.53
C GLN A 25 10.64 21.76 -12.71
N GLY A 26 9.71 20.97 -13.25
CA GLY A 26 8.81 21.39 -14.33
C GLY A 26 7.96 22.60 -13.93
N LEU A 27 7.39 22.56 -12.72
CA LEU A 27 6.65 23.67 -12.14
C LEU A 27 7.56 24.87 -11.86
N ALA A 28 8.75 24.67 -11.30
CA ALA A 28 9.70 25.77 -11.07
C ALA A 28 10.06 26.51 -12.37
N LYS A 29 10.28 25.78 -13.48
CA LYS A 29 10.51 26.36 -14.82
C LYS A 29 9.33 27.17 -15.37
N ARG A 30 8.12 26.96 -14.86
CA ARG A 30 6.92 27.76 -15.19
C ARG A 30 6.71 28.97 -14.27
N GLY A 31 7.67 29.26 -13.39
CA GLY A 31 7.63 30.40 -12.47
C GLY A 31 6.93 30.12 -11.14
N PHE A 32 6.57 28.86 -10.84
CA PHE A 32 6.09 28.50 -9.51
C PHE A 32 7.23 28.49 -8.51
N ARG A 33 6.99 29.00 -7.29
CA ARG A 33 7.97 28.89 -6.21
C ARG A 33 7.72 27.61 -5.43
N VAL A 34 8.52 26.58 -5.67
CA VAL A 34 8.32 25.23 -5.12
C VAL A 34 9.23 24.97 -3.92
N PHE A 35 8.63 24.50 -2.83
CA PHE A 35 9.31 24.14 -1.60
C PHE A 35 9.02 22.68 -1.28
N ILE A 36 10.04 21.84 -1.19
CA ILE A 36 9.89 20.42 -0.89
C ILE A 36 10.07 20.17 0.60
N GLY A 37 9.06 19.59 1.24
CA GLY A 37 9.14 19.00 2.56
C GLY A 37 9.66 17.57 2.48
N ASN A 38 10.91 17.34 2.88
CA ASN A 38 11.66 16.12 2.60
C ASN A 38 11.93 15.30 3.88
N PRO A 39 11.30 14.12 4.05
CA PRO A 39 11.47 13.30 5.24
C PRO A 39 12.76 12.50 5.29
N GLN A 40 13.45 12.31 4.15
CA GLN A 40 14.75 11.64 4.09
C GLN A 40 15.93 12.61 3.94
N TYR A 41 15.72 13.88 4.34
CA TYR A 41 16.77 14.90 4.38
C TYR A 41 16.85 15.50 5.77
N ALA A 42 18.04 15.47 6.36
CA ALA A 42 18.30 15.94 7.73
C ALA A 42 19.23 17.17 7.78
N GLY A 43 19.47 17.85 6.65
CA GLY A 43 20.33 19.03 6.56
C GLY A 43 19.60 20.37 6.69
N GLN A 44 20.34 21.47 6.55
CA GLN A 44 19.77 22.82 6.44
C GLN A 44 18.99 23.00 5.14
N PRO A 45 18.03 23.93 5.04
CA PRO A 45 17.34 24.16 3.78
C PRO A 45 18.32 24.36 2.60
N LEU A 46 18.11 23.60 1.53
CA LEU A 46 19.03 23.54 0.38
C LEU A 46 18.26 23.83 -0.91
N GLU A 47 18.77 24.72 -1.75
CA GLU A 47 18.18 25.02 -3.05
C GLU A 47 18.90 24.26 -4.16
N ILE A 48 18.14 23.50 -4.95
CA ILE A 48 18.63 22.74 -6.11
C ILE A 48 17.70 23.02 -7.28
N ASN A 49 18.24 23.50 -8.41
CA ASN A 49 17.46 23.78 -9.63
C ASN A 49 16.20 24.63 -9.36
N SER A 50 16.34 25.68 -8.55
CA SER A 50 15.24 26.60 -8.15
C SER A 50 14.12 25.96 -7.32
N VAL A 51 14.38 24.79 -6.72
CA VAL A 51 13.50 24.11 -5.76
C VAL A 51 14.19 24.07 -4.40
N ILE A 52 13.47 24.49 -3.34
CA ILE A 52 14.05 24.57 -1.99
C ILE A 52 13.60 23.38 -1.15
N HIS A 53 14.55 22.59 -0.66
CA HIS A 53 14.31 21.40 0.15
C HIS A 53 14.41 21.74 1.64
N TYR A 54 13.40 21.34 2.42
CA TYR A 54 13.34 21.48 3.88
C TYR A 54 13.32 20.10 4.55
N PRO A 55 14.02 19.92 5.68
CA PRO A 55 13.98 18.67 6.43
C PRO A 55 12.63 18.47 7.13
N ILE A 56 12.03 17.28 6.99
CA ILE A 56 10.82 16.84 7.71
C ILE A 56 11.06 15.48 8.36
N VAL A 57 12.06 15.43 9.25
CA VAL A 57 12.46 14.19 9.94
C VAL A 57 11.38 13.66 10.92
N GLU A 58 10.53 14.54 11.45
CA GLU A 58 9.47 14.21 12.40
C GLU A 58 8.11 14.77 11.97
N SER A 59 7.01 14.15 12.39
CA SER A 59 5.65 14.62 12.08
C SER A 59 5.38 16.07 12.53
N ASN A 60 5.95 16.48 13.66
CA ASN A 60 5.81 17.83 14.23
C ASN A 60 6.53 18.91 13.39
N HIS A 61 7.40 18.52 12.44
CA HIS A 61 8.08 19.43 11.52
C HIS A 61 7.15 19.94 10.42
N ILE A 62 6.10 19.18 10.06
CA ILE A 62 5.16 19.56 8.99
C ILE A 62 4.50 20.93 9.27
N PRO A 63 3.88 21.19 10.44
CA PRO A 63 3.33 22.52 10.74
C PRO A 63 4.38 23.65 10.71
N ARG A 64 5.62 23.38 11.15
CA ARG A 64 6.71 24.37 11.14
C ARG A 64 7.10 24.73 9.71
N PHE A 65 7.29 23.72 8.86
CA PHE A 65 7.55 23.88 7.43
C PHE A 65 6.46 24.69 6.74
N LEU A 66 5.19 24.33 6.95
CA LEU A 66 4.06 25.05 6.33
C LEU A 66 3.96 26.51 6.78
N ARG A 67 4.25 26.81 8.06
CA ARG A 67 4.27 28.20 8.57
C ARG A 67 5.44 29.01 8.01
N ALA A 68 6.61 28.39 7.81
CA ALA A 68 7.77 29.05 7.21
C ALA A 68 7.53 29.35 5.72
N VAL A 69 6.95 28.39 5.00
CA VAL A 69 6.71 28.50 3.56
C VAL A 69 5.48 29.31 3.23
N LYS A 70 4.44 29.38 4.07
CA LYS A 70 3.17 30.07 3.77
C LYS A 70 2.67 29.78 2.34
N PRO A 71 2.42 28.51 1.99
CA PRO A 71 2.06 28.13 0.62
C PRO A 71 0.64 28.55 0.27
N ASP A 72 0.39 28.79 -1.02
CA ASP A 72 -0.97 28.94 -1.55
C ASP A 72 -1.68 27.57 -1.62
N VAL A 73 -0.91 26.51 -1.86
CA VAL A 73 -1.37 25.12 -1.96
C VAL A 73 -0.32 24.14 -1.44
N VAL A 74 -0.78 23.09 -0.78
CA VAL A 74 0.04 21.96 -0.34
C VAL A 74 -0.22 20.76 -1.25
N VAL A 75 0.81 20.27 -1.92
CA VAL A 75 0.76 19.03 -2.71
C VAL A 75 1.38 17.90 -1.90
N VAL A 76 0.69 16.78 -1.78
CA VAL A 76 1.20 15.57 -1.11
C VAL A 76 1.33 14.47 -2.15
N TYR A 77 2.54 13.95 -2.34
CA TYR A 77 2.82 12.81 -3.22
C TYR A 77 3.55 11.72 -2.45
N ALA A 78 2.79 10.80 -1.87
CA ALA A 78 3.30 9.71 -1.03
C ALA A 78 2.19 8.67 -0.82
N SER A 79 2.53 7.58 -0.12
CA SER A 79 1.54 6.69 0.51
C SER A 79 0.81 7.46 1.62
N HIS A 80 -0.27 8.18 1.27
CA HIS A 80 -0.93 9.12 2.19
C HIS A 80 -1.56 8.45 3.42
N TRP A 81 -1.70 7.13 3.43
CA TRP A 81 -2.24 6.38 4.56
C TRP A 81 -1.23 6.04 5.65
N VAL A 82 0.08 6.21 5.39
CA VAL A 82 1.12 5.96 6.40
C VAL A 82 1.55 7.25 7.10
N PRO A 83 1.95 7.19 8.38
CA PRO A 83 2.61 8.32 9.03
C PRO A 83 3.90 8.74 8.30
N PRO A 84 4.24 10.05 8.26
CA PRO A 84 3.47 11.18 8.80
C PRO A 84 2.38 11.72 7.84
N TYR A 85 2.28 11.18 6.62
CA TYR A 85 1.44 11.71 5.54
C TYR A 85 -0.06 11.68 5.87
N ASN A 86 -0.48 10.67 6.63
CA ASN A 86 -1.88 10.47 7.04
C ASN A 86 -2.47 11.58 7.93
N ARG A 87 -1.66 12.49 8.46
CA ARG A 87 -2.12 13.65 9.24
C ARG A 87 -2.06 14.97 8.48
N ILE A 88 -1.52 15.01 7.26
CA ILE A 88 -1.29 16.27 6.53
C ILE A 88 -2.62 16.97 6.22
N ALA A 89 -3.65 16.22 5.83
CA ALA A 89 -4.97 16.80 5.56
C ALA A 89 -5.54 17.50 6.81
N GLU A 90 -5.49 16.86 7.97
CA GLU A 90 -5.94 17.44 9.25
C GLU A 90 -5.14 18.69 9.64
N ILE A 91 -3.81 18.65 9.46
CA ILE A 91 -2.93 19.80 9.73
C ILE A 91 -3.29 20.97 8.81
N CYS A 92 -3.44 20.73 7.51
CA CYS A 92 -3.81 21.75 6.54
C CYS A 92 -5.21 22.30 6.81
N GLN A 93 -6.13 21.48 7.34
CA GLN A 93 -7.44 21.94 7.76
C GLN A 93 -7.35 23.00 8.86
N LYS A 94 -6.58 22.71 9.91
CA LYS A 94 -6.34 23.62 11.05
C LYS A 94 -5.63 24.91 10.64
N LEU A 95 -4.77 24.84 9.62
CA LEU A 95 -4.04 25.99 9.09
C LEU A 95 -4.78 26.73 7.96
N ASN A 96 -6.01 26.32 7.63
CA ASN A 96 -6.79 26.85 6.52
C ASN A 96 -6.06 26.85 5.15
N LEU A 97 -5.26 25.81 4.89
CA LEU A 97 -4.54 25.63 3.64
C LEU A 97 -5.32 24.75 2.65
N ARG A 98 -5.11 24.98 1.36
CA ARG A 98 -5.64 24.15 0.27
C ARG A 98 -4.72 22.97 -0.02
N THR A 99 -5.28 21.81 -0.37
CA THR A 99 -4.51 20.59 -0.57
C THR A 99 -4.84 19.83 -1.85
N LEU A 100 -3.79 19.40 -2.56
CA LEU A 100 -3.86 18.41 -3.63
C LEU A 100 -3.15 17.15 -3.16
N PHE A 101 -3.85 16.02 -3.14
CA PHE A 101 -3.21 14.72 -2.86
C PHE A 101 -3.01 13.99 -4.18
N TYR A 102 -1.76 13.73 -4.54
CA TYR A 102 -1.39 12.92 -5.69
C TYR A 102 -1.16 11.48 -5.22
N VAL A 103 -2.14 10.63 -5.49
CA VAL A 103 -2.32 9.32 -4.86
C VAL A 103 -2.05 8.20 -5.85
N THR A 104 -1.25 7.22 -5.44
CA THR A 104 -1.00 5.97 -6.17
C THR A 104 -1.88 4.85 -5.61
N VAL A 105 -2.62 4.15 -6.47
CA VAL A 105 -3.47 3.01 -6.10
C VAL A 105 -2.89 1.74 -6.71
N GLU A 106 -2.48 0.78 -5.88
CA GLU A 106 -1.79 -0.44 -6.33
C GLU A 106 -2.62 -1.70 -6.06
N PHE A 107 -3.88 -1.54 -5.65
CA PHE A 107 -4.74 -2.60 -5.11
C PHE A 107 -6.16 -2.48 -5.66
N SER A 108 -6.90 -3.59 -5.68
CA SER A 108 -8.28 -3.63 -6.17
C SER A 108 -9.30 -3.13 -5.14
N SER A 109 -8.94 -3.09 -3.86
CA SER A 109 -9.78 -2.63 -2.77
C SER A 109 -9.08 -1.54 -1.94
N LEU A 110 -9.86 -0.57 -1.43
CA LEU A 110 -9.35 0.51 -0.59
C LEU A 110 -9.86 0.36 0.84
N SER A 111 -8.92 0.23 1.78
CA SER A 111 -9.26 0.20 3.21
C SER A 111 -9.66 1.59 3.72
N VAL A 112 -10.33 1.62 4.87
CA VAL A 112 -10.63 2.87 5.59
C VAL A 112 -9.37 3.67 5.95
N HIS A 113 -8.23 3.02 6.15
CA HIS A 113 -6.94 3.67 6.41
C HIS A 113 -6.47 4.44 5.18
N PHE A 114 -6.82 3.97 3.98
CA PHE A 114 -6.60 4.66 2.72
C PHE A 114 -7.57 5.83 2.53
N ILE A 115 -8.86 5.64 2.79
CA ILE A 115 -9.89 6.65 2.48
C ILE A 115 -9.91 7.77 3.54
N ARG A 116 -9.81 7.45 4.83
CA ARG A 116 -9.96 8.42 5.93
C ARG A 116 -9.03 9.63 5.83
N PRO A 117 -7.73 9.50 5.48
CA PRO A 117 -6.84 10.66 5.36
C PRO A 117 -7.17 11.58 4.18
N LEU A 118 -8.05 11.16 3.25
CA LEU A 118 -8.53 12.01 2.17
C LEU A 118 -9.64 12.97 2.62
N ILE A 119 -10.22 12.77 3.82
CA ILE A 119 -11.18 13.72 4.40
C ILE A 119 -10.49 15.07 4.61
N GLY A 120 -11.12 16.10 4.07
CA GLY A 120 -10.63 17.47 4.10
C GLY A 120 -9.64 17.83 3.01
N VAL A 121 -9.35 16.91 2.08
CA VAL A 121 -8.56 17.20 0.88
C VAL A 121 -9.38 18.01 -0.12
N ASN A 122 -8.77 18.99 -0.79
CA ASN A 122 -9.48 19.80 -1.79
C ASN A 122 -9.57 19.11 -3.15
N PHE A 123 -8.53 18.41 -3.59
CA PHE A 123 -8.57 17.70 -4.86
C PHE A 123 -7.60 16.51 -4.87
N ILE A 124 -7.89 15.52 -5.72
CA ILE A 124 -7.06 14.31 -5.86
C ILE A 124 -6.51 14.24 -7.29
N ALA A 125 -5.22 13.92 -7.39
CA ALA A 125 -4.62 13.46 -8.63
C ALA A 125 -4.25 11.98 -8.49
N THR A 126 -4.19 11.24 -9.59
CA THR A 126 -3.71 9.84 -9.58
C THR A 126 -3.07 9.48 -10.93
N PRO A 127 -2.07 8.59 -11.00
CA PRO A 127 -1.32 8.42 -12.25
C PRO A 127 -1.97 7.52 -13.30
N SER A 128 -3.07 6.84 -12.97
CA SER A 128 -3.70 5.88 -13.88
C SER A 128 -5.22 5.97 -13.85
N GLN A 129 -5.86 5.59 -14.96
CA GLN A 129 -7.31 5.38 -15.02
C GLN A 129 -7.74 4.25 -14.08
N TYR A 130 -6.91 3.23 -13.91
CA TYR A 130 -7.14 2.18 -12.92
C TYR A 130 -7.34 2.77 -11.51
N GLY A 131 -6.40 3.61 -11.05
CA GLY A 131 -6.51 4.24 -9.73
C GLY A 131 -7.72 5.13 -9.59
N LYS A 132 -8.08 5.89 -10.64
CA LYS A 132 -9.32 6.68 -10.67
C LYS A 132 -10.55 5.78 -10.54
N LYS A 133 -10.63 4.70 -11.33
CA LYS A 133 -11.75 3.74 -11.30
C LYS A 133 -11.94 3.15 -9.91
N VAL A 134 -10.88 2.63 -9.30
CA VAL A 134 -10.94 2.02 -7.96
C VAL A 134 -11.40 3.06 -6.92
N MET A 135 -10.89 4.29 -6.95
CA MET A 135 -11.32 5.34 -6.04
C MET A 135 -12.80 5.71 -6.20
N VAL A 136 -13.30 5.79 -7.44
CA VAL A 136 -14.73 6.05 -7.72
C VAL A 136 -15.61 4.91 -7.22
N GLU A 137 -15.21 3.66 -7.44
CA GLU A 137 -15.91 2.47 -6.92
C GLU A 137 -15.99 2.44 -5.39
N HIS A 138 -15.05 3.12 -4.71
CA HIS A 138 -15.03 3.28 -3.24
C HIS A 138 -15.62 4.64 -2.79
N GLY A 139 -16.35 5.32 -3.68
CA GLY A 139 -17.19 6.50 -3.40
C GLY A 139 -16.47 7.83 -3.32
N ILE A 140 -15.25 7.94 -3.86
CA ILE A 140 -14.64 9.24 -4.12
C ILE A 140 -15.31 9.82 -5.39
N PRO A 141 -15.90 11.03 -5.33
CA PRO A 141 -16.59 11.59 -6.49
C PRO A 141 -15.65 11.75 -7.70
N GLU A 142 -16.14 11.37 -8.88
CA GLU A 142 -15.30 11.33 -10.09
C GLU A 142 -14.75 12.69 -10.50
N ASP A 143 -15.55 13.75 -10.31
CA ASP A 143 -15.19 15.15 -10.57
C ASP A 143 -14.13 15.70 -9.61
N ARG A 144 -13.71 14.91 -8.62
CA ARG A 144 -12.69 15.25 -7.62
C ARG A 144 -11.35 14.57 -7.89
N ILE A 145 -11.23 13.85 -9.00
CA ILE A 145 -10.04 13.07 -9.37
C ILE A 145 -9.59 13.43 -10.78
N LEU A 146 -8.36 13.92 -10.92
CA LEU A 146 -7.71 14.08 -12.23
C LEU A 146 -6.63 13.01 -12.44
N VAL A 147 -6.66 12.35 -13.59
CA VAL A 147 -5.58 11.42 -13.98
C VAL A 147 -4.39 12.22 -14.51
N VAL A 148 -3.23 12.00 -13.91
CA VAL A 148 -1.94 12.64 -14.22
C VAL A 148 -0.92 11.54 -14.51
N PRO A 149 -0.87 10.97 -15.73
CA PRO A 149 0.10 9.93 -16.07
C PRO A 149 1.53 10.43 -15.90
N HIS A 150 2.43 9.58 -15.41
CA HIS A 150 3.86 9.94 -15.37
C HIS A 150 4.45 9.98 -16.79
N GLY A 151 5.67 10.51 -16.90
CA GLY A 151 6.43 10.56 -18.15
C GLY A 151 7.71 9.75 -18.10
N VAL A 152 8.39 9.72 -19.25
CA VAL A 152 9.77 9.24 -19.39
C VAL A 152 10.60 10.28 -20.15
N ASP A 153 11.87 10.45 -19.79
CA ASP A 153 12.79 11.31 -20.53
C ASP A 153 13.46 10.49 -21.66
N THR A 154 12.92 10.62 -22.86
CA THR A 154 13.40 9.90 -24.06
C THR A 154 14.76 10.37 -24.57
N ARG A 155 15.38 11.37 -23.94
CA ARG A 155 16.77 11.74 -24.22
C ARG A 155 17.75 10.84 -23.45
N ILE A 156 17.33 10.36 -22.29
CA ILE A 156 18.09 9.45 -21.43
C ILE A 156 17.72 8.00 -21.77
N PHE A 157 16.43 7.67 -21.64
CA PHE A 157 15.90 6.35 -21.96
C PHE A 157 15.59 6.28 -23.46
N ARG A 158 16.55 5.74 -24.21
CA ARG A 158 16.45 5.55 -25.66
C ARG A 158 17.25 4.32 -26.07
N PRO A 159 16.98 3.75 -27.26
CA PRO A 159 17.78 2.66 -27.78
C PRO A 159 19.23 3.09 -28.03
N PHE A 160 20.16 2.27 -27.56
CA PHE A 160 21.57 2.28 -27.94
C PHE A 160 22.18 0.91 -27.63
N GLU A 161 23.32 0.60 -28.24
CA GLU A 161 24.00 -0.67 -27.97
C GLU A 161 24.61 -0.67 -26.57
N ALA A 162 24.23 -1.68 -25.78
CA ALA A 162 24.81 -1.96 -24.48
C ALA A 162 24.74 -3.47 -24.22
N ARG A 163 25.72 -3.97 -23.46
CA ARG A 163 25.82 -5.35 -22.98
C ARG A 163 26.45 -5.35 -21.59
N PHE A 164 26.18 -6.39 -20.81
CA PHE A 164 26.91 -6.62 -19.57
C PHE A 164 28.26 -7.25 -19.91
N GLU A 165 29.33 -6.67 -19.38
CA GLU A 165 30.70 -7.12 -19.65
C GLU A 165 30.86 -8.62 -19.32
N GLY A 166 31.35 -9.40 -20.30
CA GLY A 166 31.58 -10.83 -20.15
C GLY A 166 30.33 -11.71 -20.36
N PHE A 167 29.20 -11.12 -20.76
CA PHE A 167 27.93 -11.84 -20.98
C PHE A 167 27.31 -11.55 -22.36
N ASP A 168 28.12 -11.11 -23.33
CA ASP A 168 27.68 -10.70 -24.66
C ASP A 168 26.97 -11.82 -25.45
N ASP A 169 27.35 -13.08 -25.20
CA ASP A 169 26.81 -14.27 -25.89
C ASP A 169 25.50 -14.81 -25.28
N PHE A 170 25.04 -14.24 -24.16
CA PHE A 170 23.83 -14.71 -23.49
C PHE A 170 22.59 -13.90 -23.88
N PHE A 171 21.45 -14.58 -23.94
CA PHE A 171 20.15 -13.91 -24.00
C PHE A 171 19.73 -13.46 -22.58
N ILE A 172 19.47 -12.17 -22.40
CA ILE A 172 19.30 -11.58 -21.06
C ILE A 172 17.87 -11.13 -20.83
N TYR A 173 17.19 -11.84 -19.92
CA TYR A 173 15.96 -11.36 -19.31
C TYR A 173 16.32 -10.48 -18.12
N GLY A 174 15.59 -9.39 -17.89
CA GLY A 174 15.85 -8.58 -16.72
C GLY A 174 14.64 -7.94 -16.08
N MET A 175 14.74 -7.71 -14.77
CA MET A 175 13.75 -7.00 -13.98
C MET A 175 14.44 -5.94 -13.12
N VAL A 176 13.89 -4.74 -13.16
CA VAL A 176 14.32 -3.60 -12.34
C VAL A 176 13.18 -3.24 -11.40
N ALA A 177 13.38 -3.45 -10.10
CA ALA A 177 12.42 -3.06 -9.08
C ALA A 177 13.05 -3.08 -7.68
N ARG A 178 12.51 -2.30 -6.75
CA ARG A 178 12.89 -2.42 -5.33
C ARG A 178 12.44 -3.78 -4.77
N ASN A 179 13.25 -4.40 -3.93
CA ASN A 179 12.88 -5.65 -3.27
C ASN A 179 11.76 -5.44 -2.24
N ASN A 180 10.52 -5.75 -2.63
CA ASN A 180 9.38 -5.86 -1.72
C ASN A 180 8.48 -7.00 -2.17
N LEU A 181 7.59 -7.46 -1.28
CA LEU A 181 6.72 -8.60 -1.56
C LEU A 181 5.89 -8.41 -2.85
N ARG A 182 5.32 -7.20 -3.02
CA ARG A 182 4.49 -6.81 -4.17
C ARG A 182 5.19 -6.95 -5.53
N LYS A 183 6.52 -6.87 -5.59
CA LYS A 183 7.24 -7.06 -6.86
C LYS A 183 7.27 -8.50 -7.33
N GLU A 184 6.99 -9.47 -6.46
CA GLU A 184 6.85 -10.88 -6.84
C GLU A 184 8.07 -11.44 -7.60
N PHE A 185 9.29 -11.12 -7.15
CA PHE A 185 10.52 -11.73 -7.66
C PHE A 185 10.46 -13.28 -7.78
N PRO A 186 9.80 -14.01 -6.86
CA PRO A 186 9.60 -15.46 -7.02
C PRO A 186 8.94 -15.86 -8.34
N VAL A 187 8.02 -15.05 -8.90
CA VAL A 187 7.37 -15.37 -10.17
C VAL A 187 8.39 -15.41 -11.30
N VAL A 188 9.21 -14.36 -11.44
CA VAL A 188 10.20 -14.27 -12.53
C VAL A 188 11.28 -15.35 -12.38
N ILE A 189 11.76 -15.57 -11.16
CA ILE A 189 12.76 -16.61 -10.86
C ILE A 189 12.21 -18.00 -11.21
N ARG A 190 10.98 -18.32 -10.81
CA ARG A 190 10.34 -19.61 -11.11
C ARG A 190 10.02 -19.78 -12.59
N ALA A 191 9.58 -18.71 -13.26
CA ALA A 191 9.31 -18.73 -14.69
C ALA A 191 10.60 -19.00 -15.48
N PHE A 192 11.71 -18.36 -15.10
CA PHE A 192 13.02 -18.62 -15.69
C PHE A 192 13.49 -20.06 -15.43
N ALA A 193 13.30 -20.58 -14.22
CA ALA A 193 13.63 -21.98 -13.90
C ALA A 193 12.83 -23.02 -14.71
N GLN A 194 11.63 -22.66 -15.17
CA GLN A 194 10.74 -23.50 -15.98
C GLN A 194 11.00 -23.41 -17.50
N LEU A 195 11.97 -22.58 -17.93
CA LEU A 195 12.35 -22.53 -19.34
C LEU A 195 12.91 -23.87 -19.81
N PRO A 196 12.74 -24.21 -21.11
CA PRO A 196 13.42 -25.35 -21.73
C PRO A 196 14.93 -25.27 -21.49
N ASP A 197 15.59 -26.41 -21.29
CA ASP A 197 17.01 -26.45 -20.89
C ASP A 197 17.92 -25.72 -21.89
N GLU A 198 17.71 -25.89 -23.19
CA GLU A 198 18.43 -25.16 -24.25
C GLU A 198 18.35 -23.64 -24.09
N VAL A 199 17.14 -23.12 -23.80
CA VAL A 199 16.91 -21.68 -23.61
C VAL A 199 17.59 -21.21 -22.33
N LYS A 200 17.41 -21.95 -21.24
CA LYS A 200 17.96 -21.63 -19.92
C LYS A 200 19.48 -21.69 -19.89
N GLU A 201 20.09 -22.60 -20.65
CA GLU A 201 21.54 -22.73 -20.81
C GLU A 201 22.14 -21.54 -21.56
N SER A 202 21.43 -21.02 -22.57
CA SER A 202 21.85 -19.88 -23.38
C SER A 202 21.38 -18.52 -22.85
N SER A 203 20.74 -18.50 -21.68
CA SER A 203 20.17 -17.28 -21.09
C SER A 203 20.69 -16.98 -19.69
N LEU A 204 20.55 -15.72 -19.29
CA LEU A 204 20.76 -15.22 -17.94
C LEU A 204 19.55 -14.39 -17.48
N LEU A 205 19.34 -14.33 -16.17
CA LEU A 205 18.34 -13.48 -15.53
C LEU A 205 19.02 -12.39 -14.71
N TYR A 206 18.90 -11.13 -15.14
CA TYR A 206 19.40 -9.98 -14.40
C TYR A 206 18.32 -9.37 -13.50
N LEU A 207 18.57 -9.28 -12.20
CA LEU A 207 17.64 -8.68 -11.23
C LEU A 207 18.28 -7.44 -10.60
N HIS A 208 17.91 -6.25 -11.06
CA HIS A 208 18.36 -4.99 -10.45
C HIS A 208 17.57 -4.71 -9.16
N THR A 209 18.04 -5.31 -8.06
CA THR A 209 17.41 -5.24 -6.74
C THR A 209 18.41 -5.58 -5.64
N SER A 210 18.12 -5.21 -4.40
CA SER A 210 18.83 -5.76 -3.25
C SER A 210 18.52 -7.26 -3.11
N PRO A 211 19.52 -8.14 -2.91
CA PRO A 211 19.30 -9.59 -2.78
C PRO A 211 18.54 -9.97 -1.51
N VAL A 212 18.62 -9.15 -0.47
CA VAL A 212 17.90 -9.29 0.80
C VAL A 212 17.50 -7.89 1.26
N GLU A 213 16.24 -7.70 1.62
CA GLU A 213 15.76 -6.44 2.20
C GLU A 213 15.17 -6.73 3.58
N GLU A 214 15.91 -6.34 4.62
CA GLU A 214 15.52 -6.40 6.03
C GLU A 214 15.51 -4.99 6.65
N ASN A 215 15.08 -3.98 5.87
CA ASN A 215 15.14 -2.60 6.33
C ASN A 215 13.89 -2.20 7.12
N ILE A 216 14.11 -1.79 8.38
CA ILE A 216 13.21 -0.89 9.10
C ILE A 216 13.41 0.50 8.50
N THR A 217 12.49 0.95 7.65
CA THR A 217 12.50 2.34 7.16
C THR A 217 11.77 3.24 8.15
N LEU A 218 11.99 4.56 8.08
CA LEU A 218 11.18 5.56 8.80
C LEU A 218 9.67 5.47 8.45
N THR A 219 9.33 4.78 7.35
CA THR A 219 7.97 4.51 6.89
C THR A 219 7.45 3.09 7.21
N GLY A 220 8.20 2.29 7.99
CA GLY A 220 7.85 0.93 8.40
C GLY A 220 8.86 -0.14 7.96
N SER A 221 8.67 -1.37 8.45
CA SER A 221 9.47 -2.55 8.05
C SER A 221 9.10 -3.00 6.64
N VAL A 222 9.98 -2.86 5.66
CA VAL A 222 9.80 -3.47 4.34
C VAL A 222 10.45 -4.84 4.38
N ARG A 223 9.65 -5.90 4.34
CA ARG A 223 10.15 -7.26 4.12
C ARG A 223 10.26 -7.49 2.61
N GLY A 224 11.47 -7.80 2.15
CA GLY A 224 11.71 -8.26 0.79
C GLY A 224 11.80 -9.78 0.69
N TRP A 225 11.98 -10.24 -0.54
CA TRP A 225 12.31 -11.63 -0.84
C TRP A 225 13.80 -11.88 -0.62
N ASN A 226 14.16 -13.07 -0.13
CA ASN A 226 15.56 -13.51 -0.14
C ASN A 226 15.88 -14.12 -1.52
N ILE A 227 16.45 -13.30 -2.41
CA ILE A 227 16.74 -13.67 -3.80
C ILE A 227 17.77 -14.80 -3.85
N ASN A 228 18.78 -14.78 -2.98
CA ASN A 228 19.81 -15.83 -2.93
C ASN A 228 19.22 -17.21 -2.59
N ILE A 229 18.31 -17.27 -1.60
CA ILE A 229 17.62 -18.52 -1.26
C ILE A 229 16.72 -18.98 -2.40
N LEU A 230 15.97 -18.07 -3.02
CA LEU A 230 15.07 -18.42 -4.13
C LEU A 230 15.85 -18.96 -5.33
N THR A 231 16.96 -18.31 -5.71
CA THR A 231 17.81 -18.76 -6.82
C THR A 231 18.43 -20.13 -6.54
N ALA A 232 18.95 -20.36 -5.33
CA ALA A 232 19.45 -21.67 -4.92
C ALA A 232 18.34 -22.75 -4.92
N LYS A 233 17.16 -22.44 -4.37
CA LYS A 233 16.01 -23.36 -4.31
C LYS A 233 15.57 -23.85 -5.68
N TYR A 234 15.67 -23.01 -6.71
CA TYR A 234 15.26 -23.35 -8.07
C TYR A 234 16.42 -23.74 -8.99
N GLY A 235 17.62 -24.00 -8.44
CA GLY A 235 18.77 -24.50 -9.20
C GLY A 235 19.36 -23.49 -10.17
N LEU A 236 19.29 -22.19 -9.86
CA LEU A 236 19.72 -21.09 -10.73
C LEU A 236 21.01 -20.39 -10.26
N ILE A 237 21.81 -21.06 -9.45
CA ILE A 237 23.13 -20.54 -9.03
C ILE A 237 23.99 -20.34 -10.28
N GLY A 238 24.56 -19.14 -10.45
CA GLY A 238 25.34 -18.77 -11.64
C GLY A 238 24.49 -18.36 -12.86
N LYS A 239 23.16 -18.47 -12.79
CA LYS A 239 22.24 -18.03 -13.86
C LYS A 239 21.52 -16.72 -13.57
N VAL A 240 21.59 -16.25 -12.33
CA VAL A 240 21.00 -14.97 -11.92
C VAL A 240 22.09 -13.97 -11.60
N LEU A 241 22.09 -12.86 -12.33
CA LEU A 241 22.97 -11.72 -12.13
C LEU A 241 22.29 -10.68 -11.23
N LEU A 242 23.07 -10.09 -10.33
CA LEU A 242 22.65 -9.04 -9.41
C LEU A 242 23.54 -7.81 -9.59
N PRO A 243 23.08 -6.61 -9.22
CA PRO A 243 23.91 -5.40 -9.27
C PRO A 243 25.17 -5.51 -8.40
N SER A 244 26.08 -4.55 -8.52
CA SER A 244 27.25 -4.46 -7.62
C SER A 244 26.81 -4.14 -6.18
N ASP A 245 27.68 -4.34 -5.20
CA ASP A 245 27.33 -4.07 -3.80
C ASP A 245 27.01 -2.60 -3.53
N ALA A 246 27.68 -1.64 -4.18
CA ALA A 246 27.38 -0.22 -4.02
C ALA A 246 25.99 0.13 -4.58
N ASP A 247 25.67 -0.40 -5.77
CA ASP A 247 24.42 -0.12 -6.47
C ASP A 247 23.20 -0.70 -5.77
N LYS A 248 23.37 -1.83 -5.05
CA LYS A 248 22.28 -2.42 -4.24
C LYS A 248 21.77 -1.48 -3.15
N TRP A 249 22.66 -0.69 -2.55
CA TRP A 249 22.32 0.20 -1.44
C TRP A 249 21.90 1.58 -1.91
N TRP A 250 22.61 2.14 -2.89
CA TRP A 250 22.41 3.52 -3.32
C TRP A 250 21.60 3.70 -4.59
N GLY A 251 21.33 2.62 -5.33
CA GLY A 251 20.78 2.70 -6.67
C GLY A 251 21.77 3.33 -7.65
N VAL A 252 21.35 3.49 -8.90
CA VAL A 252 22.17 4.05 -9.97
C VAL A 252 21.54 5.32 -10.56
N PRO A 253 22.33 6.25 -11.11
CA PRO A 253 21.84 7.36 -11.92
C PRO A 253 21.01 6.89 -13.13
N GLU A 254 20.16 7.77 -13.67
CA GLU A 254 19.26 7.39 -14.77
C GLU A 254 19.99 6.96 -16.06
N HIS A 255 21.18 7.48 -16.34
CA HIS A 255 21.95 7.11 -17.53
C HIS A 255 22.54 5.69 -17.43
N GLU A 256 23.03 5.30 -16.25
CA GLU A 256 23.45 3.92 -15.95
C GLU A 256 22.23 2.99 -15.94
N LEU A 257 21.10 3.45 -15.40
CA LEU A 257 19.86 2.68 -15.48
C LEU A 257 19.40 2.45 -16.94
N ALA A 258 19.58 3.45 -17.80
CA ALA A 258 19.32 3.30 -19.23
C ALA A 258 20.29 2.30 -19.89
N GLN A 259 21.56 2.24 -19.46
CA GLN A 259 22.51 1.21 -19.93
C GLN A 259 22.05 -0.19 -19.51
N ILE A 260 21.62 -0.35 -18.26
CA ILE A 260 21.06 -1.61 -17.75
C ILE A 260 19.87 -2.05 -18.61
N TYR A 261 18.90 -1.18 -18.86
CA TYR A 261 17.77 -1.51 -19.73
C TYR A 261 18.25 -1.90 -21.13
N ASN A 262 19.21 -1.15 -21.71
CA ASN A 262 19.75 -1.42 -23.04
C ASN A 262 20.52 -2.74 -23.14
N ALA A 263 21.10 -3.22 -22.04
CA ALA A 263 21.76 -4.52 -21.95
C ALA A 263 20.81 -5.72 -21.89
N LEU A 264 19.51 -5.50 -21.66
CA LEU A 264 18.49 -6.57 -21.68
C LEU A 264 18.03 -6.86 -23.10
N ASP A 265 17.68 -8.12 -23.38
CA ASP A 265 16.94 -8.52 -24.57
C ASP A 265 15.43 -8.50 -24.32
N VAL A 266 15.00 -8.83 -23.10
CA VAL A 266 13.58 -8.79 -22.68
C VAL A 266 13.48 -8.22 -21.26
N TYR A 267 12.55 -7.29 -21.07
CA TYR A 267 12.21 -6.77 -19.75
C TYR A 267 11.02 -7.52 -19.14
N CYS A 268 11.17 -7.97 -17.90
CA CYS A 268 10.18 -8.71 -17.13
C CYS A 268 9.62 -7.84 -16.00
N HIS A 269 8.30 -7.91 -15.79
CA HIS A 269 7.62 -7.16 -14.74
C HIS A 269 6.46 -7.96 -14.13
N ALA A 270 6.69 -8.67 -13.02
CA ALA A 270 5.72 -9.61 -12.46
C ALA A 270 4.90 -9.08 -11.26
N SER A 271 4.85 -7.76 -11.04
CA SER A 271 4.30 -7.19 -9.81
C SER A 271 2.83 -7.56 -9.58
N SER A 272 2.45 -7.83 -8.34
CA SER A 272 1.07 -8.12 -7.94
C SER A 272 0.15 -6.89 -7.87
N GLY A 273 0.72 -5.69 -8.03
CA GLY A 273 -0.05 -4.48 -8.29
C GLY A 273 0.83 -3.23 -8.43
N GLU A 274 0.47 -2.29 -9.28
CA GLU A 274 1.23 -1.06 -9.55
C GLU A 274 0.29 0.13 -9.76
N GLY A 275 0.68 1.29 -9.22
CA GLY A 275 -0.04 2.54 -9.46
C GLY A 275 0.18 3.12 -10.86
N PHE A 276 1.33 2.82 -11.48
CA PHE A 276 1.66 3.26 -12.84
C PHE A 276 2.58 2.25 -13.54
N GLY A 277 3.82 2.07 -13.05
CA GLY A 277 4.82 1.19 -13.67
C GLY A 277 5.93 1.93 -14.42
N LEU A 278 6.62 2.87 -13.74
CA LEU A 278 7.75 3.61 -14.34
C LEU A 278 8.84 2.71 -14.95
N PRO A 279 9.30 1.64 -14.27
CA PRO A 279 10.30 0.74 -14.85
C PRO A 279 9.88 0.08 -16.16
N VAL A 280 8.58 -0.19 -16.33
CA VAL A 280 8.01 -0.71 -17.59
C VAL A 280 8.14 0.34 -18.68
N LEU A 281 7.71 1.57 -18.39
CA LEU A 281 7.77 2.68 -19.35
C LEU A 281 9.22 3.01 -19.76
N GLU A 282 10.16 2.96 -18.81
CA GLU A 282 11.60 3.18 -19.05
C GLU A 282 12.19 2.10 -19.95
N ALA A 283 11.89 0.82 -19.70
CA ALA A 283 12.29 -0.29 -20.57
C ALA A 283 11.70 -0.14 -21.98
N MET A 284 10.44 0.26 -22.09
CA MET A 284 9.78 0.50 -23.37
C MET A 284 10.43 1.66 -24.14
N ALA A 285 10.84 2.73 -23.45
CA ALA A 285 11.56 3.85 -24.05
C ALA A 285 12.95 3.46 -24.56
N CYS A 286 13.61 2.46 -23.95
CA CYS A 286 14.82 1.82 -24.46
C CYS A 286 14.55 0.76 -25.56
N GLY A 287 13.30 0.61 -26.01
CA GLY A 287 12.92 -0.32 -27.07
C GLY A 287 12.93 -1.78 -26.64
N LYS A 288 12.73 -2.08 -25.36
CA LYS A 288 12.75 -3.46 -24.86
C LYS A 288 11.38 -4.10 -24.94
N PRO A 289 11.25 -5.29 -25.56
CA PRO A 289 10.06 -6.11 -25.42
C PRO A 289 9.75 -6.35 -23.95
N VAL A 290 8.50 -6.13 -23.56
CA VAL A 290 8.05 -6.27 -22.17
C VAL A 290 7.17 -7.51 -22.01
N ILE A 291 7.44 -8.30 -20.97
CA ILE A 291 6.52 -9.29 -20.41
C ILE A 291 6.07 -8.74 -19.05
N ALA A 292 4.77 -8.50 -18.88
CA ALA A 292 4.25 -7.91 -17.65
C ALA A 292 2.94 -8.53 -17.17
N SER A 293 2.67 -8.42 -15.88
CA SER A 293 1.41 -8.85 -15.28
C SER A 293 0.20 -8.09 -15.83
N ASN A 294 -0.89 -8.80 -16.13
CA ASN A 294 -2.15 -8.22 -16.56
C ASN A 294 -3.02 -7.80 -15.36
N ASN A 295 -2.50 -6.88 -14.53
CA ASN A 295 -3.21 -6.38 -13.35
C ASN A 295 -3.02 -4.87 -13.16
N THR A 296 -3.93 -4.26 -12.41
CA THR A 296 -3.82 -2.85 -11.98
C THR A 296 -3.58 -1.87 -13.14
N ALA A 297 -2.64 -0.93 -13.01
CA ALA A 297 -2.34 0.07 -14.04
C ALA A 297 -1.47 -0.46 -15.19
N ILE A 298 -0.82 -1.63 -15.06
CA ILE A 298 0.14 -2.13 -16.05
C ILE A 298 -0.46 -2.31 -17.46
N PRO A 299 -1.68 -2.86 -17.63
CA PRO A 299 -2.33 -2.95 -18.95
C PRO A 299 -2.53 -1.59 -19.62
N GLU A 300 -2.81 -0.54 -18.84
CA GLU A 300 -2.93 0.82 -19.34
C GLU A 300 -1.59 1.35 -19.87
N ILE A 301 -0.45 0.92 -19.31
CA ILE A 301 0.86 1.40 -19.78
C ILE A 301 1.33 0.58 -20.99
N VAL A 302 1.28 -0.75 -20.88
CA VAL A 302 1.80 -1.67 -21.90
C VAL A 302 0.94 -1.67 -23.17
N GLY A 303 -0.40 -1.68 -23.04
CA GLY A 303 -1.29 -1.81 -24.20
C GLY A 303 -0.98 -3.06 -25.04
N ASP A 304 -0.84 -2.89 -26.35
CA ASP A 304 -0.48 -3.93 -27.32
C ASP A 304 1.04 -3.99 -27.64
N ALA A 305 1.85 -3.27 -26.85
CA ALA A 305 3.30 -3.14 -27.03
C ALA A 305 4.14 -4.13 -26.21
N GLY A 306 3.49 -5.08 -25.54
CA GLY A 306 4.14 -6.15 -24.77
C GLY A 306 3.23 -7.36 -24.59
N ILE A 307 3.72 -8.38 -23.90
CA ILE A 307 2.95 -9.56 -23.53
C ILE A 307 2.40 -9.36 -22.12
N LEU A 308 1.07 -9.23 -22.02
CA LEU A 308 0.36 -9.18 -20.74
C LEU A 308 0.00 -10.59 -20.27
N VAL A 309 0.58 -11.01 -19.16
CA VAL A 309 0.45 -12.36 -18.59
C VAL A 309 -0.73 -12.39 -17.62
N PRO A 310 -1.65 -13.37 -17.73
CA PRO A 310 -2.80 -13.46 -16.83
C PRO A 310 -2.39 -13.68 -15.38
N CYS A 311 -3.15 -13.09 -14.46
CA CYS A 311 -3.05 -13.31 -13.03
C CYS A 311 -4.01 -14.42 -12.56
N HIS A 312 -3.80 -14.94 -11.35
CA HIS A 312 -4.77 -15.79 -10.66
C HIS A 312 -6.03 -14.99 -10.34
N GLU A 313 -7.17 -15.68 -10.37
CA GLU A 313 -8.48 -15.09 -10.02
C GLU A 313 -8.66 -14.94 -8.51
N GLU A 314 -7.85 -15.66 -7.73
CA GLU A 314 -7.84 -15.58 -6.27
C GLU A 314 -7.17 -14.29 -5.81
N ASP A 315 -7.97 -13.46 -5.14
CA ASP A 315 -7.56 -12.26 -4.43
C ASP A 315 -6.75 -12.66 -3.17
N ILE A 316 -5.53 -12.13 -3.04
CA ILE A 316 -4.70 -12.30 -1.86
C ILE A 316 -4.76 -11.03 -1.03
N GLU A 317 -5.08 -11.17 0.26
CA GLU A 317 -5.01 -10.07 1.22
C GLU A 317 -3.58 -9.92 1.74
N THR A 318 -3.04 -8.70 1.69
CA THR A 318 -1.74 -8.38 2.30
C THR A 318 -1.90 -8.11 3.80
N ALA A 319 -0.78 -8.11 4.54
CA ALA A 319 -0.77 -7.80 5.97
C ALA A 319 -1.31 -6.39 6.28
N GLU A 320 -1.32 -5.50 5.29
CA GLU A 320 -1.83 -4.14 5.35
C GLU A 320 -3.33 -4.04 4.98
N GLY A 321 -3.98 -5.16 4.67
CA GLY A 321 -5.41 -5.24 4.34
C GLY A 321 -5.74 -4.75 2.94
N PHE A 322 -4.83 -4.98 1.99
CA PHE A 322 -5.02 -4.69 0.58
C PHE A 322 -5.19 -5.98 -0.22
N THR A 323 -6.09 -5.93 -1.20
CA THR A 323 -6.32 -7.05 -2.11
C THR A 323 -5.41 -6.94 -3.36
N VAL A 324 -4.61 -7.97 -3.62
CA VAL A 324 -3.67 -8.06 -4.75
C VAL A 324 -3.83 -9.37 -5.54
N ALA A 325 -3.36 -9.39 -6.79
CA ALA A 325 -3.42 -10.58 -7.65
C ALA A 325 -2.02 -11.07 -8.03
N THR A 326 -1.79 -12.38 -7.95
CA THR A 326 -0.48 -12.97 -8.31
C THR A 326 -0.45 -13.42 -9.76
N THR A 327 0.71 -13.33 -10.40
CA THR A 327 0.88 -13.63 -11.83
C THR A 327 1.05 -15.12 -12.06
N LYS A 328 0.39 -15.69 -13.09
CA LYS A 328 0.53 -17.12 -13.42
C LYS A 328 1.92 -17.42 -13.97
N ILE A 329 2.66 -18.28 -13.27
CA ILE A 329 4.08 -18.58 -13.55
C ILE A 329 4.27 -19.26 -14.91
N LYS A 330 3.48 -20.30 -15.21
CA LYS A 330 3.65 -21.06 -16.45
C LYS A 330 3.41 -20.20 -17.71
N PRO A 331 2.31 -19.42 -17.81
CA PRO A 331 2.15 -18.42 -18.88
C PRO A 331 3.29 -17.39 -18.95
N PHE A 332 3.87 -16.98 -17.82
CA PHE A 332 5.03 -16.08 -17.82
C PHE A 332 6.26 -16.75 -18.44
N SER A 333 6.54 -18.01 -18.07
CA SER A 333 7.63 -18.82 -18.65
C SER A 333 7.43 -19.06 -20.15
N ASP A 334 6.20 -19.37 -20.57
CA ASP A 334 5.85 -19.55 -21.98
C ASP A 334 6.07 -18.25 -22.78
N ALA A 335 5.77 -17.09 -22.20
CA ALA A 335 6.05 -15.78 -22.81
C ALA A 335 7.56 -15.52 -22.94
N MET A 336 8.35 -15.89 -21.91
CA MET A 336 9.81 -15.79 -21.97
C MET A 336 10.36 -16.66 -23.11
N ALA A 337 10.02 -17.95 -23.14
CA ALA A 337 10.44 -18.86 -24.21
C ALA A 337 10.01 -18.38 -25.60
N LYS A 338 8.78 -17.87 -25.75
CA LYS A 338 8.30 -17.31 -27.01
C LYS A 338 9.18 -16.15 -27.48
N LEU A 339 9.51 -15.23 -26.58
CA LEU A 339 10.39 -14.11 -26.92
C LEU A 339 11.84 -14.52 -27.10
N TYR A 340 12.31 -15.68 -26.65
CA TYR A 340 13.62 -16.20 -27.03
C TYR A 340 13.66 -16.67 -28.48
N TYR A 341 12.67 -17.47 -28.92
CA TYR A 341 12.66 -18.05 -30.26
C TYR A 341 12.24 -17.08 -31.37
N ASP A 342 11.31 -16.16 -31.08
CA ASP A 342 10.69 -15.32 -32.11
C ASP A 342 11.33 -13.91 -32.16
N GLU A 343 12.40 -13.77 -32.93
CA GLU A 343 13.08 -12.49 -33.14
C GLU A 343 12.18 -11.46 -33.84
N ASN A 344 11.33 -11.89 -34.77
CA ASN A 344 10.41 -10.99 -35.49
C ASN A 344 9.38 -10.38 -34.53
N LEU A 345 8.86 -11.19 -33.59
CA LEU A 345 8.00 -10.70 -32.53
C LEU A 345 8.74 -9.74 -31.60
N ARG A 346 10.00 -10.04 -31.21
CA ARG A 346 10.82 -9.11 -30.41
C ARG A 346 10.95 -7.75 -31.11
N ARG A 347 11.32 -7.73 -32.39
CA ARG A 347 11.46 -6.49 -33.18
C ARG A 347 10.12 -5.74 -33.28
N THR A 348 9.03 -6.46 -33.48
CA THR A 348 7.67 -5.87 -33.54
C THR A 348 7.28 -5.23 -32.21
N LEU A 349 7.45 -5.94 -31.10
CA LEU A 349 7.13 -5.41 -29.77
C LEU A 349 8.06 -4.26 -29.38
N SER A 350 9.35 -4.32 -29.73
CA SER A 350 10.30 -3.23 -29.55
C SER A 350 9.83 -1.94 -30.22
N GLN A 351 9.41 -2.01 -31.49
CA GLN A 351 8.92 -0.84 -32.21
C GLN A 351 7.63 -0.28 -31.58
N ARG A 352 6.69 -1.15 -31.20
CA ARG A 352 5.47 -0.72 -30.51
C ARG A 352 5.76 -0.11 -29.15
N ALA A 353 6.72 -0.66 -28.42
CA ALA A 353 7.13 -0.14 -27.11
C ALA A 353 7.68 1.29 -27.22
N LEU A 354 8.50 1.56 -28.24
CA LEU A 354 8.99 2.91 -28.52
C LEU A 354 7.87 3.89 -28.85
N GLU A 355 6.94 3.51 -29.73
CA GLU A 355 5.80 4.37 -30.08
C GLU A 355 4.86 4.60 -28.90
N ARG A 356 4.67 3.59 -28.05
CA ARG A 356 3.86 3.69 -26.84
C ARG A 356 4.53 4.60 -25.82
N ALA A 357 5.83 4.46 -25.57
CA ALA A 357 6.56 5.26 -24.60
C ALA A 357 6.55 6.76 -24.93
N LYS A 358 6.62 7.14 -26.21
CA LYS A 358 6.53 8.55 -26.67
C LYS A 358 5.24 9.25 -26.25
N GLN A 359 4.17 8.51 -25.95
CA GLN A 359 2.88 9.09 -25.54
C GLN A 359 2.89 9.58 -24.08
N PHE A 360 3.87 9.14 -23.28
CA PHE A 360 4.01 9.45 -21.86
C PHE A 360 5.16 10.44 -21.65
N THR A 361 4.85 11.74 -21.68
CA THR A 361 5.86 12.79 -21.54
C THR A 361 5.74 13.51 -20.20
N TRP A 362 6.88 13.90 -19.63
CA TRP A 362 6.89 14.74 -18.43
C TRP A 362 6.20 16.08 -18.67
N LYS A 363 6.29 16.65 -19.89
CA LYS A 363 5.55 17.87 -20.25
C LYS A 363 4.05 17.72 -19.98
N ARG A 364 3.44 16.63 -20.48
CA ARG A 364 2.02 16.34 -20.25
C ARG A 364 1.71 16.13 -18.76
N ALA A 365 2.57 15.43 -18.03
CA ALA A 365 2.41 15.26 -16.60
C ALA A 365 2.43 16.61 -15.84
N ILE A 366 3.33 17.52 -16.24
CA ILE A 366 3.44 18.87 -15.67
C ILE A 366 2.19 19.71 -16.02
N ASP A 367 1.70 19.64 -17.26
CA ASP A 367 0.44 20.32 -17.66
C ASP A 367 -0.75 19.87 -16.79
N LEU A 368 -0.86 18.57 -16.55
CA LEU A 368 -1.97 17.99 -15.80
C LEU A 368 -1.83 18.22 -14.29
N ILE A 369 -0.63 18.14 -13.71
CA ILE A 369 -0.45 18.44 -12.28
C ILE A 369 -0.69 19.93 -11.99
N GLU A 370 -0.29 20.82 -12.89
CA GLU A 370 -0.60 22.25 -12.79
C GLU A 370 -2.12 22.48 -12.83
N LYS A 371 -2.83 21.83 -13.75
CA LYS A 371 -4.30 21.85 -13.77
C LYS A 371 -4.89 21.33 -12.45
N ALA A 372 -4.39 20.22 -11.92
CA ALA A 372 -4.86 19.67 -10.64
C ALA A 372 -4.64 20.64 -9.46
N ILE A 373 -3.55 21.41 -9.50
CA ILE A 373 -3.27 22.44 -8.50
C ILE A 373 -4.32 23.55 -8.52
N TYR A 374 -4.67 24.07 -9.71
CA TYR A 374 -5.74 25.07 -9.82
C TYR A 374 -7.09 24.52 -9.35
N LEU A 375 -7.43 23.28 -9.71
CA LEU A 375 -8.65 22.62 -9.22
C LEU A 375 -8.66 22.48 -7.68
N ALA A 376 -7.50 22.24 -7.05
CA ALA A 376 -7.40 22.21 -5.58
C ALA A 376 -7.64 23.56 -4.90
N LEU A 377 -7.37 24.68 -5.59
CA LEU A 377 -7.68 26.02 -5.09
C LEU A 377 -9.17 26.34 -5.17
N GLU A 378 -9.84 25.85 -6.21
CA GLU A 378 -11.25 26.13 -6.51
C GLU A 378 -12.22 25.22 -5.76
N HIS A 379 -11.91 23.92 -5.66
CA HIS A 379 -12.85 22.95 -5.10
C HIS A 379 -12.98 23.03 -3.57
N PRO A 380 -14.19 22.81 -3.02
CA PRO A 380 -14.39 22.66 -1.58
C PRO A 380 -13.67 21.42 -1.05
N ARG A 381 -13.55 21.27 0.26
CA ARG A 381 -12.95 20.06 0.85
C ARG A 381 -13.86 18.84 0.69
N LEU A 382 -13.28 17.66 0.52
CA LEU A 382 -13.99 16.38 0.67
C LEU A 382 -14.46 16.26 2.12
N GLY A 383 -15.72 15.90 2.34
CA GLY A 383 -16.26 15.68 3.68
C GLY A 383 -16.25 14.22 4.10
N PRO A 384 -16.78 13.89 5.29
CA PRO A 384 -16.82 12.54 5.82
C PRO A 384 -17.77 11.60 5.06
N GLU A 385 -18.60 12.11 4.16
CA GLU A 385 -19.51 11.32 3.31
C GLU A 385 -18.80 10.27 2.47
N ILE A 386 -17.53 10.47 2.10
CA ILE A 386 -16.73 9.47 1.37
C ILE A 386 -16.52 8.18 2.18
N LEU A 387 -16.66 8.22 3.51
CA LEU A 387 -16.61 7.04 4.37
C LEU A 387 -17.87 6.16 4.28
N ARG A 388 -18.97 6.67 3.71
CA ARG A 388 -20.22 5.89 3.58
C ARG A 388 -20.09 4.77 2.55
N PHE A 389 -19.09 4.85 1.68
CA PHE A 389 -18.88 3.98 0.53
C PHE A 389 -17.56 3.22 0.58
N SER A 390 -16.69 3.52 1.55
CA SER A 390 -15.63 2.59 1.89
C SER A 390 -16.34 1.30 2.30
N LYS A 391 -16.37 0.30 1.40
CA LYS A 391 -16.72 -1.07 1.76
C LYS A 391 -16.02 -1.32 3.07
N PRO A 392 -16.76 -1.61 4.13
CA PRO A 392 -16.15 -1.64 5.43
C PRO A 392 -15.30 -2.91 5.50
N ILE A 393 -14.04 -2.81 5.09
CA ILE A 393 -12.99 -3.74 5.54
C ILE A 393 -12.88 -3.67 7.09
N LEU A 394 -13.52 -2.68 7.72
CA LEU A 394 -13.73 -2.60 9.17
C LEU A 394 -15.09 -3.10 9.70
N SER A 395 -16.02 -3.67 8.90
CA SER A 395 -17.30 -4.12 9.48
C SER A 395 -17.90 -5.44 9.03
N ASP A 396 -17.33 -6.16 8.06
CA ASP A 396 -17.86 -7.50 7.73
C ASP A 396 -16.93 -8.66 8.09
N THR A 397 -15.63 -8.43 8.28
CA THR A 397 -14.72 -9.52 8.69
C THR A 397 -14.73 -9.75 10.18
N ASN A 398 -14.45 -8.76 11.05
CA ASN A 398 -14.41 -8.99 12.50
C ASN A 398 -15.82 -9.10 13.14
N GLN A 399 -16.73 -8.15 12.87
CA GLN A 399 -18.09 -8.18 13.44
C GLN A 399 -18.93 -9.33 12.87
N GLY A 400 -18.84 -9.57 11.56
CA GLY A 400 -19.42 -10.73 10.89
C GLY A 400 -18.84 -12.05 11.39
N MET A 401 -17.51 -12.13 11.61
CA MET A 401 -16.84 -13.32 12.17
C MET A 401 -17.45 -13.75 13.49
N PHE A 402 -17.59 -12.81 14.42
CA PHE A 402 -18.03 -13.11 15.77
C PHE A 402 -19.54 -13.31 15.86
N SER A 403 -20.30 -12.77 14.90
CA SER A 403 -21.76 -12.90 14.87
C SER A 403 -22.22 -14.36 14.98
N LYS A 404 -21.51 -15.34 14.39
CA LYS A 404 -21.86 -16.77 14.51
C LYS A 404 -21.74 -17.33 15.93
N TYR A 405 -20.92 -16.73 16.79
CA TYR A 405 -20.74 -17.17 18.19
C TYR A 405 -21.59 -16.38 19.19
N ILE A 406 -22.21 -15.28 18.77
CA ILE A 406 -23.23 -14.62 19.57
C ILE A 406 -24.52 -15.46 19.46
N PRO A 407 -25.01 -16.05 20.56
CA PRO A 407 -26.27 -16.77 20.54
C PRO A 407 -27.41 -15.83 20.18
N ARG A 408 -28.47 -16.34 19.54
CA ARG A 408 -29.71 -15.57 19.42
C ARG A 408 -30.39 -15.55 20.78
N GLY A 409 -30.86 -14.39 21.21
CA GLY A 409 -31.49 -14.24 22.52
C GLY A 409 -32.48 -13.08 22.55
N LYS A 410 -33.19 -12.95 23.67
CA LYS A 410 -34.00 -11.79 24.02
C LYS A 410 -33.56 -11.35 25.41
N GLY A 411 -33.15 -10.10 25.58
CA GLY A 411 -32.55 -9.66 26.85
C GLY A 411 -31.65 -8.45 26.71
N LEU A 412 -30.81 -8.15 27.70
CA LEU A 412 -29.83 -7.06 27.67
C LEU A 412 -28.43 -7.57 27.32
N ALA A 413 -27.73 -6.88 26.43
CA ALA A 413 -26.33 -7.13 26.13
C ALA A 413 -25.46 -5.91 26.49
N LEU A 414 -24.32 -6.17 27.15
CA LEU A 414 -23.35 -5.15 27.50
C LEU A 414 -22.20 -5.13 26.48
N ASP A 415 -21.88 -3.95 25.95
CA ASP A 415 -20.72 -3.68 25.10
C ASP A 415 -19.68 -2.86 25.87
N ILE A 416 -18.61 -3.52 26.32
CA ILE A 416 -17.50 -2.93 27.07
C ILE A 416 -16.47 -2.41 26.08
N GLY A 417 -16.10 -1.12 26.22
CA GLY A 417 -15.17 -0.46 25.29
C GLY A 417 -15.85 -0.08 23.97
N SER A 418 -17.14 0.21 24.01
CA SER A 418 -17.97 0.55 22.85
C SER A 418 -17.40 1.67 21.96
N GLY A 419 -16.54 2.54 22.51
CA GLY A 419 -15.90 3.63 21.79
C GLY A 419 -16.91 4.65 21.25
N LYS A 420 -16.44 5.51 20.34
CA LYS A 420 -17.32 6.51 19.68
C LYS A 420 -18.20 5.91 18.59
N LEU A 421 -17.88 4.69 18.15
CA LEU A 421 -18.53 4.05 16.99
C LEU A 421 -19.58 3.02 17.39
N CYS A 422 -19.57 2.50 18.62
CA CYS A 422 -20.53 1.51 19.15
C CYS A 422 -20.68 0.29 18.22
N LEU A 423 -19.54 -0.28 17.85
CA LEU A 423 -19.43 -1.27 16.78
C LEU A 423 -20.24 -2.55 17.05
N ALA A 424 -20.39 -2.97 18.31
CA ALA A 424 -21.15 -4.18 18.64
C ALA A 424 -22.67 -3.99 18.56
N LYS A 425 -23.17 -2.74 18.53
CA LYS A 425 -24.60 -2.41 18.64
C LYS A 425 -25.44 -3.15 17.62
N ARG A 426 -25.08 -3.03 16.34
CA ARG A 426 -25.84 -3.63 15.24
C ARG A 426 -25.90 -5.15 15.37
N VAL A 427 -24.77 -5.79 15.67
CA VAL A 427 -24.68 -7.25 15.77
C VAL A 427 -25.52 -7.77 16.94
N LEU A 428 -25.47 -7.10 18.09
CA LEU A 428 -26.24 -7.48 19.28
C LEU A 428 -27.76 -7.28 19.07
N GLU A 429 -28.16 -6.18 18.43
CA GLU A 429 -29.56 -5.91 18.08
C GLU A 429 -30.09 -6.93 17.04
N GLU A 430 -29.29 -7.27 16.01
CA GLU A 430 -29.63 -8.31 15.02
C GLU A 430 -29.77 -9.71 15.67
N LYS A 431 -29.09 -9.96 16.79
CA LYS A 431 -29.20 -11.19 17.59
C LYS A 431 -30.37 -11.19 18.58
N GLY A 432 -31.10 -10.07 18.67
CA GLY A 432 -32.31 -9.92 19.47
C GLY A 432 -32.10 -9.33 20.87
N TYR A 433 -30.90 -8.81 21.17
CA TYR A 433 -30.62 -8.17 22.45
C TYR A 433 -30.87 -6.66 22.42
N ASN A 434 -31.33 -6.13 23.55
CA ASN A 434 -31.32 -4.72 23.89
C ASN A 434 -29.89 -4.30 24.26
N TYR A 435 -29.39 -3.25 23.64
CA TYR A 435 -28.00 -2.83 23.72
C TYR A 435 -27.73 -1.86 24.89
N VAL A 436 -26.66 -2.10 25.65
CA VAL A 436 -26.12 -1.17 26.64
C VAL A 436 -24.61 -1.00 26.41
N SER A 437 -24.17 0.23 26.21
CA SER A 437 -22.76 0.57 25.98
C SER A 437 -22.08 1.07 27.26
N LEU A 438 -20.84 0.62 27.50
CA LEU A 438 -19.95 1.16 28.53
C LEU A 438 -18.60 1.56 27.93
N ASP A 439 -18.07 2.71 28.37
CA ASP A 439 -16.72 3.17 28.04
C ASP A 439 -16.16 4.05 29.16
N VAL A 440 -14.83 4.10 29.30
CA VAL A 440 -14.17 4.99 30.28
C VAL A 440 -14.28 6.47 29.87
N ARG A 441 -14.52 6.75 28.58
CA ARG A 441 -14.68 8.10 28.04
C ARG A 441 -16.14 8.40 27.75
N SER A 442 -16.63 9.53 28.25
CA SER A 442 -17.95 10.03 27.91
C SER A 442 -18.08 10.37 26.42
N SER A 443 -19.21 9.96 25.82
CA SER A 443 -19.62 10.39 24.49
C SER A 443 -21.15 10.36 24.37
N ARG A 444 -21.73 11.03 23.36
CA ARG A 444 -23.19 11.03 23.11
C ARG A 444 -23.80 9.63 22.90
N ARG A 445 -22.97 8.62 22.60
CA ARG A 445 -23.41 7.26 22.31
C ARG A 445 -23.10 6.27 23.43
N VAL A 446 -22.32 6.69 24.43
CA VAL A 446 -21.96 5.89 25.60
C VAL A 446 -23.00 6.14 26.68
N MET A 447 -23.83 5.12 26.94
CA MET A 447 -24.89 5.14 27.95
C MET A 447 -24.34 5.13 29.38
N VAL A 448 -23.24 4.42 29.63
CA VAL A 448 -22.63 4.30 30.96
C VAL A 448 -21.16 4.62 30.86
N VAL A 449 -20.71 5.61 31.64
CA VAL A 449 -19.28 5.93 31.77
C VAL A 449 -18.74 5.16 32.97
N GLY A 450 -17.74 4.30 32.75
CA GLY A 450 -17.23 3.44 33.80
C GLY A 450 -15.93 2.73 33.44
N ASP A 451 -15.22 2.26 34.46
CA ASP A 451 -13.99 1.48 34.30
C ASP A 451 -14.33 -0.01 34.13
N ALA A 452 -13.76 -0.64 33.10
CA ALA A 452 -13.99 -2.06 32.83
C ALA A 452 -13.48 -2.99 33.95
N ARG A 453 -12.58 -2.51 34.82
CA ARG A 453 -12.09 -3.22 36.01
C ARG A 453 -13.10 -3.24 37.17
N TYR A 454 -14.12 -2.37 37.10
CA TYR A 454 -15.14 -2.17 38.14
C TYR A 454 -16.48 -1.81 37.50
N LEU A 455 -17.18 -2.81 36.96
CA LEU A 455 -18.43 -2.59 36.24
C LEU A 455 -19.56 -2.21 37.21
N PRO A 456 -20.24 -1.05 37.02
CA PRO A 456 -21.24 -0.51 37.94
C PRO A 456 -22.61 -1.20 37.82
N PHE A 457 -22.60 -2.51 37.61
CA PHE A 457 -23.80 -3.32 37.37
C PHE A 457 -23.90 -4.45 38.39
N ARG A 458 -25.13 -4.85 38.68
CA ARG A 458 -25.42 -6.02 39.53
C ARG A 458 -24.93 -7.29 38.85
N ASP A 459 -24.66 -8.31 39.66
CA ASP A 459 -24.33 -9.64 39.16
C ASP A 459 -25.45 -10.14 38.25
N ARG A 460 -25.06 -10.77 37.13
CA ARG A 460 -26.00 -11.34 36.14
C ARG A 460 -27.02 -10.33 35.58
N ALA A 461 -26.66 -9.04 35.49
CA ALA A 461 -27.51 -8.00 34.92
C ALA A 461 -27.74 -8.14 33.40
N PHE A 462 -26.82 -8.77 32.67
CA PHE A 462 -26.85 -8.89 31.22
C PHE A 462 -26.95 -10.34 30.78
N ASP A 463 -27.73 -10.57 29.74
CA ASP A 463 -27.89 -11.89 29.13
C ASP A 463 -26.65 -12.26 28.31
N PHE A 464 -25.95 -11.28 27.73
CA PHE A 464 -24.69 -11.45 27.01
C PHE A 464 -23.72 -10.29 27.22
N VAL A 465 -22.40 -10.54 27.20
CA VAL A 465 -21.38 -9.49 27.33
C VAL A 465 -20.39 -9.55 26.18
N TRP A 466 -20.13 -8.42 25.55
CA TRP A 466 -19.19 -8.23 24.47
C TRP A 466 -18.07 -7.29 24.91
N CYS A 467 -16.83 -7.69 24.74
CA CYS A 467 -15.64 -6.92 25.12
C CYS A 467 -14.61 -7.02 23.99
N ASN A 468 -14.48 -5.96 23.18
CA ASN A 468 -13.66 -5.98 21.98
C ASN A 468 -12.64 -4.85 22.02
N GLN A 469 -11.37 -5.19 21.84
CA GLN A 469 -10.26 -4.26 21.79
C GLN A 469 -10.13 -3.38 23.04
N VAL A 470 -10.35 -4.00 24.21
CA VAL A 470 -10.26 -3.34 25.53
C VAL A 470 -8.99 -3.74 26.26
N LEU A 471 -8.62 -5.02 26.23
CA LEU A 471 -7.56 -5.56 27.08
C LEU A 471 -6.17 -5.01 26.75
N GLU A 472 -5.90 -4.67 25.48
CA GLU A 472 -4.67 -4.01 25.04
C GLU A 472 -4.45 -2.61 25.66
N HIS A 473 -5.51 -2.03 26.22
CA HIS A 473 -5.47 -0.72 26.87
C HIS A 473 -5.44 -0.83 28.40
N ILE A 474 -5.41 -2.05 28.94
CA ILE A 474 -5.38 -2.35 30.36
C ILE A 474 -4.02 -2.97 30.72
N PRO A 475 -3.34 -2.51 31.79
CA PRO A 475 -2.10 -3.12 32.27
C PRO A 475 -2.26 -4.63 32.47
N THR A 476 -1.23 -5.41 32.12
CA THR A 476 -1.30 -6.88 32.09
C THR A 476 -1.79 -7.49 33.41
N GLU A 477 -1.39 -6.91 34.54
CA GLU A 477 -1.81 -7.29 35.90
C GLU A 477 -3.32 -7.10 36.17
N ASP A 478 -3.98 -6.19 35.44
CA ASP A 478 -5.39 -5.82 35.61
C ASP A 478 -6.33 -6.49 34.58
N GLN A 479 -5.78 -7.12 33.53
CA GLN A 479 -6.60 -7.71 32.46
C GLN A 479 -7.51 -8.83 32.96
N LEU A 480 -7.02 -9.65 33.90
CA LEU A 480 -7.81 -10.72 34.53
C LEU A 480 -9.05 -10.17 35.25
N ARG A 481 -8.92 -8.99 35.87
CA ARG A 481 -10.03 -8.34 36.58
C ARG A 481 -11.17 -7.99 35.65
N VAL A 482 -10.87 -7.48 34.45
CA VAL A 482 -11.87 -7.15 33.43
C VAL A 482 -12.64 -8.39 32.98
N VAL A 483 -11.93 -9.51 32.79
CA VAL A 483 -12.54 -10.81 32.44
C VAL A 483 -13.48 -11.29 33.55
N GLU A 484 -13.06 -11.18 34.82
CA GLU A 484 -13.89 -11.58 35.97
C GLU A 484 -15.14 -10.71 36.11
N GLU A 485 -15.03 -9.41 35.87
CA GLU A 485 -16.15 -8.48 35.89
C GLU A 485 -17.15 -8.75 34.75
N ALA A 486 -16.66 -8.94 33.52
CA ALA A 486 -17.49 -9.31 32.38
C ALA A 486 -18.29 -10.60 32.65
N ARG A 487 -17.66 -11.60 33.29
CA ARG A 487 -18.33 -12.84 33.72
C ARG A 487 -19.35 -12.60 34.84
N ARG A 488 -19.00 -11.77 35.83
CA ARG A 488 -19.87 -11.47 36.97
C ARG A 488 -21.21 -10.86 36.52
N VAL A 489 -21.16 -9.93 35.56
CA VAL A 489 -22.36 -9.23 35.10
C VAL A 489 -23.14 -9.99 34.01
N GLY A 490 -22.55 -11.00 33.36
CA GLY A 490 -23.17 -11.80 32.29
C GLY A 490 -23.86 -13.08 32.79
N LYS A 491 -24.96 -13.49 32.14
CA LYS A 491 -25.71 -14.72 32.45
C LYS A 491 -25.33 -15.92 31.58
N HIS A 492 -25.34 -15.76 30.26
CA HIS A 492 -25.34 -16.88 29.30
C HIS A 492 -24.09 -16.93 28.41
N GLY A 493 -23.21 -15.93 28.46
CA GLY A 493 -21.92 -15.99 27.79
C GLY A 493 -21.25 -14.62 27.64
N CYS A 494 -19.94 -14.64 27.39
CA CYS A 494 -19.20 -13.44 27.01
C CYS A 494 -18.20 -13.70 25.88
N ILE A 495 -17.98 -12.71 25.03
CA ILE A 495 -16.93 -12.68 24.00
C ILE A 495 -15.91 -11.63 24.39
N ILE A 496 -14.63 -12.01 24.41
CA ILE A 496 -13.51 -11.13 24.73
C ILE A 496 -12.44 -11.25 23.64
N TYR A 497 -12.17 -10.15 22.93
CA TYR A 497 -11.22 -10.11 21.83
C TYR A 497 -10.15 -9.02 22.04
N PRO A 498 -8.88 -9.36 22.30
CA PRO A 498 -7.78 -8.41 22.30
C PRO A 498 -7.28 -8.13 20.86
N SER A 499 -6.91 -6.89 20.52
CA SER A 499 -6.50 -6.55 19.14
C SER A 499 -5.20 -7.21 18.64
N GLU A 500 -4.33 -7.69 19.53
CA GLU A 500 -2.98 -8.15 19.17
C GLU A 500 -2.90 -9.65 18.84
N SER A 501 -3.98 -10.43 18.99
CA SER A 501 -4.01 -11.86 18.64
C SER A 501 -5.13 -12.21 17.65
N LEU A 502 -4.87 -13.19 16.78
CA LEU A 502 -5.89 -13.88 15.97
C LEU A 502 -6.80 -14.81 16.82
N ASP A 503 -6.81 -14.62 18.14
CA ASP A 503 -7.49 -15.46 19.11
C ASP A 503 -8.58 -14.64 19.82
N CYS A 504 -9.76 -15.24 19.97
CA CYS A 504 -10.88 -14.68 20.74
C CYS A 504 -11.26 -15.63 21.88
N TYR A 505 -11.62 -15.10 23.03
CA TYR A 505 -12.05 -15.88 24.19
C TYR A 505 -13.57 -15.87 24.31
N TRP A 506 -14.16 -17.04 24.55
CA TRP A 506 -15.60 -17.22 24.72
C TRP A 506 -15.93 -17.97 26.00
N TYR A 507 -16.92 -17.51 26.77
CA TYR A 507 -17.40 -18.17 27.98
C TYR A 507 -18.75 -18.86 27.77
N ASP A 508 -18.86 -20.14 28.15
CA ASP A 508 -20.09 -20.92 28.17
C ASP A 508 -20.38 -21.50 29.56
N PRO A 509 -21.51 -21.17 30.20
CA PRO A 509 -21.94 -21.87 31.40
C PRO A 509 -22.39 -23.33 31.16
N ASP A 510 -22.80 -23.72 29.95
CA ASP A 510 -23.49 -25.01 29.69
C ASP A 510 -22.64 -26.08 28.95
N HIS A 511 -21.37 -25.77 28.64
CA HIS A 511 -20.35 -26.70 28.09
C HIS A 511 -20.72 -27.42 26.78
N LYS A 512 -21.45 -26.76 25.87
CA LYS A 512 -21.80 -27.34 24.55
C LYS A 512 -20.72 -27.00 23.50
N GLN A 513 -19.64 -27.79 23.52
CA GLN A 513 -18.55 -27.99 22.53
C GLN A 513 -18.34 -26.96 21.39
N ILE A 514 -17.13 -26.35 21.32
CA ILE A 514 -16.14 -26.38 20.19
C ILE A 514 -14.71 -26.29 20.79
N SER A 515 -13.74 -27.00 20.20
CA SER A 515 -12.38 -27.32 20.72
C SER A 515 -11.25 -26.29 20.46
N CYS A 516 -10.05 -26.60 20.97
CA CYS A 516 -8.91 -25.83 21.54
C CYS A 516 -7.59 -25.90 20.70
N GLY A 517 -6.45 -25.17 20.90
CA GLY A 517 -5.84 -24.25 21.92
C GLY A 517 -4.59 -23.53 21.29
N VAL A 518 -3.69 -22.73 21.93
CA VAL A 518 -2.96 -22.81 23.23
C VAL A 518 -2.76 -21.42 23.93
N LYS A 519 -2.88 -21.42 25.28
CA LYS A 519 -2.98 -20.34 26.32
C LYS A 519 -1.72 -19.43 26.47
N LYS A 520 -1.74 -18.20 27.08
CA LYS A 520 -2.08 -17.77 28.48
C LYS A 520 -2.64 -16.32 28.58
N ILE A 521 -3.89 -16.09 29.02
CA ILE A 521 -4.24 -14.94 29.91
C ILE A 521 -3.96 -15.41 31.34
N SER A 522 -2.68 -15.70 31.57
CA SER A 522 -2.11 -16.63 32.57
C SER A 522 -2.91 -17.87 33.03
N GLU A 523 -3.89 -18.32 32.23
CA GLU A 523 -4.59 -19.63 32.24
C GLU A 523 -5.95 -19.72 32.94
N ILE A 524 -6.84 -18.78 32.65
CA ILE A 524 -8.26 -19.03 32.32
C ILE A 524 -8.87 -20.33 32.92
N LYS A 525 -9.76 -20.14 33.92
CA LYS A 525 -10.51 -21.15 34.71
C LYS A 525 -11.51 -21.98 33.88
N GLU A 526 -12.15 -23.00 34.49
CA GLU A 526 -13.23 -23.79 33.87
C GLU A 526 -14.29 -22.91 33.18
N GLY A 527 -14.65 -23.22 31.93
CA GLY A 527 -15.75 -22.61 31.18
C GLY A 527 -15.39 -21.59 30.08
N PHE A 528 -14.12 -21.22 29.89
CA PHE A 528 -13.69 -20.36 28.78
C PHE A 528 -12.94 -21.15 27.69
N TYR A 529 -13.26 -20.85 26.42
CA TYR A 529 -12.73 -21.47 25.22
C TYR A 529 -11.95 -20.44 24.38
N VAL A 530 -10.89 -20.88 23.71
CA VAL A 530 -10.12 -20.06 22.76
C VAL A 530 -10.58 -20.41 21.35
N LEU A 531 -11.11 -19.42 20.63
CA LEU A 531 -11.46 -19.50 19.22
C LEU A 531 -10.27 -18.99 18.41
N ARG A 532 -9.66 -19.87 17.61
CA ARG A 532 -8.60 -19.51 16.64
C ARG A 532 -9.21 -19.19 15.28
N TRP A 533 -8.76 -18.12 14.66
CA TRP A 533 -9.11 -17.75 13.28
C TRP A 533 -8.08 -18.27 12.29
#